data_AF-A0A7W5B564-F1
#
_entry.id   AF-A0A7W5B564-F1
#
_cell.length_a   1.000
_cell.length_b   1.000
_cell.length_c   1.000
_cell.angle_alpha   90.00
_cell.angle_beta   90.00
_cell.angle_gamma   90.00
#
_symmetry.space_group_name_H-M   'P 1'
#
loop_
_entity.id
_entity.type
_entity.pdbx_description
1 polymer ?
#
loop_
_entity_poly.entity_id
_entity_poly.type
_entity_poly.pdbx_seq_one_letter_code
_entity_poly.pdbx_strand_id
1 'polypeptide(L)'
;MDLVYNPEVWQISYWEITFRMVLALLLGGLIGLERELGGHFAGFRTHILVCLGSAAIVILSIYGFSEFASEPNVRMDPARLAAQVISGIGFLGAGTIMRTGLTISGLTTAASLWVVAAIGLTVGAGFYFGAAILTLLVAVSLFFFNKMEKRFSRTKKTRHLIIRVSKGSTCLNQVVSHLSHNGIQINKLMMETEDSSGSEGILIIRLHLKLKKTNRYEQIIAELSLIDGMRGLETEGEAI
;
A
#
# COMPACT_ATOMS: atom_id res chain seq x y z
N MET A 1 10.98 13.93 -50.11
CA MET A 1 10.18 12.78 -49.65
C MET A 1 8.84 13.37 -49.27
N ASP A 2 7.88 13.34 -50.18
CA ASP A 2 6.58 13.97 -49.94
C ASP A 2 5.86 13.20 -48.84
N LEU A 3 5.56 13.89 -47.73
CA LEU A 3 4.77 13.33 -46.65
C LEU A 3 3.34 13.17 -47.18
N VAL A 4 2.99 11.96 -47.60
CA VAL A 4 1.64 11.62 -48.02
C VAL A 4 0.73 11.74 -46.80
N TYR A 5 -0.09 12.80 -46.75
CA TYR A 5 -1.12 12.96 -45.73
C TYR A 5 -2.18 11.87 -45.91
N ASN A 6 -2.24 10.92 -44.97
CA ASN A 6 -3.28 9.91 -44.91
C ASN A 6 -4.24 10.23 -43.75
N PRO A 7 -5.44 10.79 -44.01
CA PRO A 7 -6.40 11.18 -42.98
C PRO A 7 -6.96 9.99 -42.19
N GLU A 8 -6.91 8.76 -42.74
CA GLU A 8 -7.43 7.57 -42.06
C GLU A 8 -6.65 7.21 -40.79
N VAL A 9 -5.38 7.63 -40.69
CA VAL A 9 -4.52 7.38 -39.52
C VAL A 9 -5.05 8.07 -38.26
N TRP A 10 -5.82 9.16 -38.44
CA TRP A 10 -6.33 10.00 -37.36
C TRP A 10 -7.77 9.68 -36.97
N GLN A 11 -8.36 8.62 -37.54
CA GLN A 11 -9.73 8.21 -37.24
C GLN A 11 -9.76 6.78 -36.69
N ILE A 12 -10.60 6.58 -35.67
CA ILE A 12 -10.93 5.26 -35.13
C ILE A 12 -12.43 5.15 -34.94
N SER A 13 -12.96 3.93 -35.06
CA SER A 13 -14.38 3.69 -34.89
C SER A 13 -14.82 3.89 -33.44
N TYR A 14 -16.11 4.21 -33.23
CA TYR A 14 -16.68 4.27 -31.88
C TYR A 14 -16.51 2.95 -31.13
N TRP A 15 -16.54 1.83 -31.84
CA TRP A 15 -16.30 0.52 -31.26
C TRP A 15 -14.89 0.37 -30.69
N GLU A 16 -13.87 0.83 -31.42
CA GLU A 16 -12.48 0.81 -30.96
C GLU A 16 -12.28 1.70 -29.73
N ILE A 17 -12.91 2.89 -29.71
CA ILE A 17 -12.89 3.80 -28.55
C ILE A 17 -13.51 3.11 -27.32
N THR A 18 -14.69 2.53 -27.48
CA THR A 18 -15.39 1.81 -26.40
C THR A 18 -14.55 0.61 -25.93
N PHE A 19 -13.99 -0.17 -26.84
CA PHE A 19 -13.15 -1.31 -26.52
C PHE A 19 -11.93 -0.91 -25.68
N ARG A 20 -11.19 0.13 -26.09
CA ARG A 20 -10.03 0.64 -25.34
C ARG A 20 -10.42 1.10 -23.93
N MET A 21 -11.53 1.82 -23.79
CA MET A 21 -12.01 2.27 -22.47
C MET A 21 -12.42 1.10 -21.56
N VAL A 22 -13.15 0.12 -22.10
CA VAL A 22 -13.54 -1.09 -21.36
C VAL A 22 -12.30 -1.91 -20.96
N LEU A 23 -11.34 -2.06 -21.87
CA LEU A 23 -10.10 -2.76 -21.58
C LEU A 23 -9.28 -2.05 -20.49
N ALA A 24 -9.17 -0.71 -20.54
CA ALA A 24 -8.52 0.07 -19.50
C ALA A 24 -9.20 -0.10 -18.13
N LEU A 25 -10.55 -0.09 -18.11
CA LEU A 25 -11.33 -0.37 -16.90
C LEU A 25 -11.01 -1.76 -16.33
N LEU A 26 -10.98 -2.80 -17.17
CA LEU A 26 -10.70 -4.17 -16.74
C LEU A 26 -9.28 -4.34 -16.22
N LEU A 27 -8.26 -3.85 -16.95
CA LEU A 27 -6.86 -3.98 -16.54
C LEU A 27 -6.56 -3.15 -15.28
N GLY A 28 -7.09 -1.92 -15.19
CA GLY A 28 -6.99 -1.10 -13.98
C GLY A 28 -7.71 -1.73 -12.79
N GLY A 29 -8.87 -2.33 -13.03
CA GLY A 29 -9.64 -3.07 -12.03
C GLY A 29 -8.91 -4.32 -11.53
N LEU A 30 -8.23 -5.06 -12.40
CA LEU A 30 -7.45 -6.24 -12.00
C LEU A 30 -6.39 -5.90 -10.96
N ILE A 31 -5.63 -4.83 -11.19
CA ILE A 31 -4.64 -4.34 -10.23
C ILE A 31 -5.35 -3.81 -8.97
N GLY A 32 -6.37 -2.97 -9.15
CA GLY A 32 -7.12 -2.37 -8.05
C GLY A 32 -7.77 -3.38 -7.10
N LEU A 33 -8.20 -4.54 -7.62
CA LEU A 33 -8.84 -5.59 -6.83
C LEU A 33 -7.83 -6.23 -5.87
N GLU A 34 -6.61 -6.50 -6.33
CA GLU A 34 -5.52 -6.96 -5.45
C GLU A 34 -5.25 -5.92 -4.36
N ARG A 35 -5.20 -4.63 -4.73
CA ARG A 35 -4.94 -3.55 -3.77
C ARG A 35 -6.03 -3.43 -2.71
N GLU A 36 -7.29 -3.56 -3.10
CA GLU A 36 -8.44 -3.50 -2.18
C GLU A 36 -8.48 -4.71 -1.24
N LEU A 37 -8.28 -5.92 -1.77
CA LEU A 37 -8.18 -7.13 -0.95
C LEU A 37 -6.97 -7.12 -0.01
N GLY A 38 -5.92 -6.36 -0.36
CA GLY A 38 -4.75 -6.11 0.49
C GLY A 38 -4.97 -5.03 1.56
N GLY A 39 -6.11 -4.35 1.59
CA GLY A 39 -6.41 -3.28 2.55
C GLY A 39 -5.57 -2.01 2.35
N HIS A 40 -5.12 -1.73 1.13
CA HIS A 40 -4.25 -0.59 0.84
C HIS A 40 -5.04 0.71 0.63
N PHE A 41 -4.39 1.86 0.88
CA PHE A 41 -5.02 3.20 0.83
C PHE A 41 -5.75 3.54 -0.48
N ALA A 42 -5.24 3.08 -1.63
CA ALA A 42 -5.95 3.18 -2.91
C ALA A 42 -6.39 1.79 -3.35
N GLY A 43 -7.71 1.60 -3.45
CA GLY A 43 -8.35 0.33 -3.77
C GLY A 43 -8.81 0.24 -5.22
N PHE A 44 -9.89 -0.51 -5.45
CA PHE A 44 -10.40 -0.87 -6.78
C PHE A 44 -10.83 0.35 -7.59
N ARG A 45 -11.67 1.22 -7.00
CA ARG A 45 -12.23 2.39 -7.68
C ARG A 45 -11.14 3.36 -8.16
N THR A 46 -10.13 3.60 -7.32
CA THR A 46 -9.04 4.55 -7.64
C THR A 46 -8.22 4.07 -8.83
N HIS A 47 -7.86 2.78 -8.88
CA HIS A 47 -7.08 2.24 -9.99
C HIS A 47 -7.89 2.19 -11.28
N ILE A 48 -9.19 1.87 -11.22
CA ILE A 48 -10.09 1.95 -12.39
C ILE A 48 -10.11 3.37 -12.96
N LEU A 49 -10.38 4.37 -12.12
CA LEU A 49 -10.53 5.76 -12.57
C LEU A 49 -9.22 6.31 -13.15
N VAL A 50 -8.07 5.98 -12.55
CA VAL A 50 -6.76 6.39 -13.05
C VAL A 50 -6.46 5.74 -14.41
N CYS A 51 -6.68 4.43 -14.54
CA CYS A 51 -6.44 3.71 -15.80
C CYS A 51 -7.34 4.23 -16.92
N LEU A 52 -8.65 4.33 -16.64
CA LEU A 52 -9.66 4.79 -17.59
C LEU A 52 -9.41 6.24 -18.02
N GLY A 53 -9.14 7.14 -17.06
CA GLY A 53 -8.83 8.54 -17.34
C GLY A 53 -7.56 8.69 -18.20
N SER A 54 -6.52 7.92 -17.90
CA SER A 54 -5.28 7.92 -18.70
C SER A 54 -5.52 7.44 -20.13
N ALA A 55 -6.31 6.39 -20.31
CA ALA A 55 -6.69 5.89 -21.65
C ALA A 55 -7.49 6.94 -22.43
N ALA A 56 -8.49 7.56 -21.79
CA ALA A 56 -9.30 8.60 -22.41
C ALA A 56 -8.46 9.81 -22.85
N ILE A 57 -7.50 10.24 -22.02
CA ILE A 57 -6.61 11.36 -22.35
C ILE A 57 -5.74 11.04 -23.57
N VAL A 58 -5.22 9.82 -23.70
CA VAL A 58 -4.41 9.45 -24.88
C VAL A 58 -5.26 9.29 -26.12
N ILE A 59 -6.46 8.73 -26.02
CA ILE A 59 -7.41 8.67 -27.14
C ILE A 59 -7.73 10.10 -27.62
N LEU A 60 -8.02 11.02 -26.71
CA LEU A 60 -8.23 12.43 -27.01
C LEU A 60 -6.99 13.05 -27.68
N SER A 61 -5.79 12.76 -27.15
CA SER A 61 -4.51 13.29 -27.65
C SER A 61 -4.20 12.86 -29.08
N ILE A 62 -4.48 11.60 -29.41
CA ILE A 62 -4.19 11.04 -30.73
C ILE A 62 -5.31 11.41 -31.72
N TYR A 63 -6.57 11.19 -31.37
CA TYR A 63 -7.67 11.20 -32.35
C TYR A 63 -8.60 12.41 -32.24
N GLY A 64 -8.67 13.07 -31.08
CA GLY A 64 -9.66 14.10 -30.79
C GLY A 64 -9.42 15.44 -31.49
N PHE A 65 -8.21 15.67 -31.99
CA PHE A 65 -7.85 16.88 -32.74
C PHE A 65 -7.58 16.60 -34.24
N SER A 66 -8.07 15.47 -34.74
CA SER A 66 -7.85 15.01 -36.12
C SER A 66 -8.31 16.01 -37.18
N GLU A 67 -9.39 16.76 -36.93
CA GLU A 67 -9.88 17.81 -37.84
C GLU A 67 -8.88 18.95 -38.05
N PHE A 68 -8.02 19.21 -37.08
CA PHE A 68 -6.99 20.25 -37.16
C PHE A 68 -5.69 19.75 -37.78
N ALA A 69 -5.55 18.44 -38.04
CA ALA A 69 -4.30 17.85 -38.50
C ALA A 69 -3.90 18.29 -39.93
N SER A 70 -4.83 18.79 -40.73
CA SER A 70 -4.60 19.31 -42.09
C SER A 70 -4.29 20.81 -42.13
N GLU A 71 -4.40 21.53 -41.01
CA GLU A 71 -4.17 22.98 -40.98
C GLU A 71 -2.66 23.31 -41.09
N PRO A 72 -2.26 24.25 -41.97
CA PRO A 72 -0.84 24.47 -42.30
C PRO A 72 0.03 24.96 -41.14
N ASN A 73 -0.59 25.55 -40.09
CA ASN A 73 0.10 26.05 -38.90
C ASN A 73 -0.12 25.17 -37.66
N VAL A 74 -0.74 24.00 -37.81
CA VAL A 74 -1.01 23.09 -36.68
C VAL A 74 -0.02 21.94 -36.71
N ARG A 75 0.69 21.76 -35.58
CA ARG A 75 1.56 20.60 -35.37
C ARG A 75 0.99 19.72 -34.27
N MET A 76 0.53 18.53 -34.67
CA MET A 76 0.01 17.52 -33.75
C MET A 76 1.14 16.88 -32.95
N ASP A 77 0.97 16.77 -31.64
CA ASP A 77 1.93 16.18 -30.71
C ASP A 77 1.19 15.32 -29.67
N PRO A 78 0.82 14.07 -30.02
CA PRO A 78 0.05 13.20 -29.14
C PRO A 78 0.77 12.85 -27.82
N ALA A 79 2.09 12.98 -27.78
CA ALA A 79 2.88 12.72 -26.56
C ALA A 79 2.65 13.80 -25.48
N ARG A 80 2.18 14.99 -25.87
CA ARG A 80 2.01 16.13 -24.96
C ARG A 80 1.00 15.87 -23.85
N LEU A 81 -0.21 15.42 -24.19
CA LEU A 81 -1.21 15.12 -23.16
C LEU A 81 -0.84 13.86 -22.37
N ALA A 82 -0.19 12.87 -23.02
CA ALA A 82 0.33 11.69 -22.33
C ALA A 82 1.35 12.06 -21.24
N ALA A 83 2.25 13.00 -21.53
CA ALA A 83 3.20 13.53 -20.55
C ALA A 83 2.50 14.24 -19.37
N GLN A 84 1.37 14.92 -19.61
CA GLN A 84 0.59 15.56 -18.54
C GLN A 84 -0.08 14.55 -17.61
N VAL A 85 -0.46 13.37 -18.11
CA VAL A 85 -0.96 12.29 -17.24
C VAL A 85 0.14 11.84 -16.27
N ILE A 86 1.36 11.61 -16.77
CA ILE A 86 2.50 11.17 -15.93
C ILE A 86 2.82 12.22 -14.87
N SER A 87 2.81 13.50 -15.26
CA SER A 87 2.98 14.63 -14.33
C SER A 87 1.85 14.68 -13.28
N GLY A 88 0.60 14.58 -13.72
CA GLY A 88 -0.59 14.66 -12.86
C GLY A 88 -0.67 13.52 -11.84
N ILE A 89 -0.25 12.30 -12.22
CA ILE A 89 -0.25 11.16 -11.29
C ILE A 89 0.71 11.36 -10.11
N GLY A 90 1.74 12.19 -10.27
CA GLY A 90 2.67 12.54 -9.19
C GLY A 90 1.96 13.14 -7.97
N PHE A 91 0.90 13.94 -8.19
CA PHE A 91 0.09 14.50 -7.11
C PHE A 91 -0.71 13.42 -6.35
N LEU A 92 -1.36 12.50 -7.07
CA LEU A 92 -2.09 11.39 -6.44
C LEU A 92 -1.13 10.46 -5.69
N GLY A 93 0.04 10.19 -6.28
CA GLY A 93 1.11 9.43 -5.65
C GLY A 93 1.53 10.04 -4.32
N ALA A 94 1.85 11.34 -4.32
CA ALA A 94 2.20 12.07 -3.09
C ALA A 94 1.07 12.02 -2.04
N GLY A 95 -0.19 12.16 -2.46
CA GLY A 95 -1.37 12.07 -1.57
C GLY A 95 -1.57 10.70 -0.91
N THR A 96 -0.99 9.63 -1.46
CA THR A 96 -1.04 8.28 -0.86
C THR A 96 0.15 7.95 0.05
N ILE A 97 1.20 8.79 0.06
CA ILE A 97 2.39 8.57 0.88
C ILE A 97 2.20 9.29 2.22
N MET A 98 2.03 8.50 3.29
CA MET A 98 1.78 9.02 4.64
C MET A 98 3.01 8.80 5.52
N ARG A 99 3.43 9.85 6.23
CA ARG A 99 4.51 9.79 7.22
C ARG A 99 3.94 9.93 8.63
N THR A 100 4.24 8.95 9.48
CA THR A 100 3.90 8.97 10.91
C THR A 100 5.18 8.83 11.73
N GLY A 101 5.68 9.95 12.24
CA GLY A 101 6.97 10.02 12.94
C GLY A 101 8.14 9.61 12.03
N LEU A 102 8.77 8.47 12.34
CA LEU A 102 9.86 7.87 11.58
C LEU A 102 9.40 6.82 10.55
N THR A 103 8.10 6.49 10.52
CA THR A 103 7.56 5.48 9.61
C THR A 103 6.93 6.13 8.38
N ILE A 104 7.17 5.55 7.20
CA ILE A 104 6.58 5.97 5.92
C ILE A 104 5.76 4.80 5.38
N SER A 105 4.52 5.06 4.97
CA SER A 105 3.61 4.08 4.38
C SER A 105 3.06 4.59 3.05
N GLY A 106 2.54 3.68 2.22
CA GLY A 106 1.88 4.03 0.96
C GLY A 106 2.79 4.16 -0.27
N LEU A 107 4.10 3.94 -0.14
CA LEU A 107 5.05 3.96 -1.27
C LEU A 107 4.64 3.02 -2.42
N THR A 108 4.26 1.78 -2.11
CA THR A 108 3.81 0.81 -3.11
C THR A 108 2.48 1.21 -3.74
N THR A 109 1.61 1.88 -3.00
CA THR A 109 0.34 2.40 -3.52
C THR A 109 0.58 3.56 -4.50
N ALA A 110 1.51 4.46 -4.19
CA ALA A 110 1.91 5.52 -5.11
C ALA A 110 2.50 4.93 -6.41
N ALA A 111 3.38 3.94 -6.27
CA ALA A 111 3.96 3.23 -7.41
C ALA A 111 2.91 2.48 -8.24
N SER A 112 1.93 1.82 -7.60
CA SER A 112 0.87 1.09 -8.32
C SER A 112 -0.03 2.02 -9.11
N LEU A 113 -0.38 3.19 -8.56
CA LEU A 113 -1.14 4.21 -9.28
C LEU A 113 -0.36 4.74 -10.49
N TRP A 114 0.95 4.96 -10.34
CA TRP A 114 1.80 5.42 -11.43
C TRP A 114 1.84 4.42 -12.59
N VAL A 115 2.04 3.13 -12.28
CA VAL A 115 2.08 2.10 -13.33
C VAL A 115 0.70 1.86 -13.94
N VAL A 116 -0.38 1.94 -13.17
CA VAL A 116 -1.74 1.81 -13.72
C VAL A 116 -2.10 2.97 -14.66
N ALA A 117 -1.61 4.18 -14.40
CA ALA A 117 -1.72 5.25 -15.38
C ALA A 117 -1.00 4.88 -16.69
N ALA A 118 0.22 4.34 -16.61
CA ALA A 118 0.96 3.87 -17.80
C ALA A 118 0.23 2.74 -18.56
N ILE A 119 -0.43 1.81 -17.85
CA ILE A 119 -1.31 0.80 -18.46
C ILE A 119 -2.44 1.50 -19.23
N GLY A 120 -3.12 2.47 -18.62
CA GLY A 120 -4.15 3.26 -19.30
C GLY A 120 -3.63 3.98 -20.55
N LEU A 121 -2.46 4.62 -20.46
CA LEU A 121 -1.82 5.28 -21.61
C LEU A 121 -1.55 4.30 -22.77
N THR A 122 -0.99 3.13 -22.46
CA THR A 122 -0.68 2.10 -23.48
C THR A 122 -1.94 1.52 -24.11
N VAL A 123 -3.00 1.27 -23.33
CA VAL A 123 -4.30 0.86 -23.86
C VAL A 123 -4.92 1.95 -24.75
N GLY A 124 -4.91 3.20 -24.30
CA GLY A 124 -5.43 4.34 -25.06
C GLY A 124 -4.70 4.53 -26.39
N ALA A 125 -3.39 4.30 -26.41
CA ALA A 125 -2.57 4.33 -27.63
C ALA A 125 -2.80 3.13 -28.57
N GLY A 126 -3.53 2.09 -28.14
CA GLY A 126 -3.74 0.85 -28.89
C GLY A 126 -2.57 -0.13 -28.79
N PHE A 127 -1.61 0.08 -27.89
CA PHE A 127 -0.47 -0.81 -27.69
C PHE A 127 -0.83 -1.99 -26.78
N TYR A 128 -1.75 -2.83 -27.25
CA TYR A 128 -2.40 -3.89 -26.46
C TYR A 128 -1.44 -4.94 -25.92
N PHE A 129 -0.48 -5.37 -26.72
CA PHE A 129 0.52 -6.34 -26.29
C PHE A 129 1.38 -5.78 -25.14
N GLY A 130 1.79 -4.51 -25.25
CA GLY A 130 2.51 -3.81 -24.19
C GLY A 130 1.67 -3.66 -22.93
N ALA A 131 0.40 -3.27 -23.07
CA ALA A 131 -0.53 -3.16 -21.94
C ALA A 131 -0.74 -4.50 -21.21
N ALA A 132 -0.89 -5.60 -21.96
CA ALA A 132 -1.07 -6.93 -21.40
C ALA A 132 0.17 -7.42 -20.64
N ILE A 133 1.37 -7.30 -21.23
CA ILE A 133 2.62 -7.67 -20.56
C ILE A 133 2.86 -6.80 -19.33
N LEU A 134 2.67 -5.48 -19.43
CA LEU A 134 2.85 -4.56 -18.31
C LEU A 134 1.92 -4.93 -17.15
N THR A 135 0.63 -5.16 -17.45
CA THR A 135 -0.36 -5.56 -16.43
C THR A 135 0.02 -6.90 -15.79
N LEU A 136 0.46 -7.88 -16.58
CA LEU A 136 0.90 -9.18 -16.08
C LEU A 136 2.10 -9.06 -15.14
N LEU A 137 3.14 -8.30 -15.53
CA LEU A 137 4.34 -8.12 -14.71
C LEU A 137 4.03 -7.40 -13.39
N VAL A 138 3.14 -6.40 -13.43
CA VAL A 138 2.68 -5.70 -12.24
C VAL A 138 1.88 -6.63 -11.33
N ALA A 139 0.93 -7.38 -11.90
CA ALA A 139 0.13 -8.34 -11.14
C ALA A 139 1.02 -9.40 -10.48
N VAL A 140 1.99 -9.96 -11.20
CA VAL A 140 2.96 -10.93 -10.66
C VAL A 140 3.78 -10.31 -9.53
N SER A 141 4.28 -9.09 -9.70
CA SER A 141 5.03 -8.39 -8.67
C SER A 141 4.18 -8.23 -7.40
N LEU A 142 2.98 -7.69 -7.52
CA LEU A 142 2.09 -7.47 -6.37
C LEU A 142 1.70 -8.79 -5.68
N PHE A 143 1.27 -9.81 -6.45
CA PHE A 143 0.84 -11.09 -5.88
C PHE A 143 1.98 -11.88 -5.22
N PHE A 144 3.15 -11.93 -5.86
CA PHE A 144 4.27 -12.72 -5.36
C PHE A 144 4.81 -12.13 -4.05
N PHE A 145 5.00 -10.81 -4.01
CA PHE A 145 5.49 -10.14 -2.81
C PHE A 145 4.47 -10.14 -1.67
N ASN A 146 3.18 -9.93 -1.94
CA ASN A 146 2.15 -9.97 -0.90
C ASN A 146 2.05 -11.38 -0.27
N LYS A 147 2.18 -12.43 -1.08
CA LYS A 147 2.23 -13.82 -0.58
C LYS A 147 3.51 -14.12 0.19
N MET A 148 4.67 -13.62 -0.25
CA MET A 148 5.92 -13.74 0.50
C MET A 148 5.87 -12.99 1.82
N GLU A 149 5.30 -11.78 1.84
CA GLU A 149 5.13 -10.98 3.04
C GLU A 149 4.18 -11.67 4.03
N LYS A 150 3.02 -12.17 3.58
CA LYS A 150 2.12 -12.95 4.46
C LYS A 150 2.76 -14.25 4.96
N ARG A 151 3.58 -14.92 4.14
CA ARG A 151 4.30 -16.14 4.55
C ARG A 151 5.42 -15.83 5.56
N PHE A 152 6.11 -14.70 5.40
CA PHE A 152 7.15 -14.25 6.30
C PHE A 152 6.57 -13.67 7.59
N SER A 153 5.47 -12.93 7.50
CA SER A 153 4.74 -12.29 8.60
C SER A 153 3.93 -13.29 9.44
N ARG A 154 3.43 -14.38 8.84
CA ARG A 154 2.90 -15.54 9.60
C ARG A 154 3.89 -16.14 10.61
N THR A 155 5.19 -15.83 10.47
CA THR A 155 6.24 -16.26 11.40
C THR A 155 6.51 -15.21 12.51
N LYS A 156 5.92 -14.02 12.44
CA LYS A 156 6.10 -12.93 13.40
C LYS A 156 4.75 -12.49 13.99
N LYS A 157 4.14 -13.30 14.85
CA LYS A 157 3.02 -12.82 15.68
C LYS A 157 3.58 -11.76 16.64
N THR A 158 3.09 -10.53 16.56
CA THR A 158 3.36 -9.49 17.56
C THR A 158 2.19 -9.44 18.53
N ARG A 159 2.45 -9.47 19.84
CA ARG A 159 1.42 -9.29 20.88
C ARG A 159 1.77 -8.10 21.75
N HIS A 160 0.73 -7.39 22.18
CA HIS A 160 0.84 -6.28 23.12
C HIS A 160 0.61 -6.81 24.53
N LEU A 161 1.57 -6.52 25.42
CA LEU A 161 1.49 -6.84 26.83
C LEU A 161 1.60 -5.53 27.61
N ILE A 162 0.61 -5.25 28.45
CA ILE A 162 0.60 -4.11 29.36
C ILE A 162 0.79 -4.66 30.77
N ILE A 163 1.82 -4.20 31.47
CA ILE A 163 2.06 -4.54 32.88
C ILE A 163 1.98 -3.28 33.72
N ARG A 164 1.35 -3.39 34.89
CA ARG A 164 1.33 -2.35 35.93
C ARG A 164 2.23 -2.80 37.06
N VAL A 165 3.26 -2.01 37.36
CA VAL A 165 4.27 -2.34 38.39
C VAL A 165 4.40 -1.20 39.39
N SER A 166 4.70 -1.53 40.65
CA SER A 166 4.99 -0.52 41.67
C SER A 166 6.31 0.19 41.40
N LYS A 167 6.34 1.53 41.58
CA LYS A 167 7.54 2.35 41.39
C LYS A 167 8.67 1.90 42.32
N GLY A 168 9.85 1.62 41.76
CA GLY A 168 11.02 1.14 42.52
C GLY A 168 11.14 -0.39 42.65
N SER A 169 10.20 -1.16 42.09
CA SER A 169 10.32 -2.63 42.05
C SER A 169 11.35 -3.11 41.02
N THR A 170 12.04 -4.22 41.32
CA THR A 170 12.92 -4.94 40.37
C THR A 170 12.13 -5.78 39.35
N CYS A 171 10.80 -5.71 39.42
CA CYS A 171 9.85 -6.47 38.61
C CYS A 171 10.13 -6.33 37.10
N LEU A 172 10.45 -5.13 36.60
CA LEU A 172 10.76 -4.93 35.18
C LEU A 172 11.94 -5.79 34.70
N ASN A 173 13.03 -5.83 35.46
CA ASN A 173 14.21 -6.63 35.09
C ASN A 173 13.88 -8.12 35.10
N GLN A 174 13.05 -8.57 36.03
CA GLN A 174 12.58 -9.96 36.11
C GLN A 174 11.64 -10.30 34.94
N VAL A 175 10.74 -9.40 34.54
CA VAL A 175 9.86 -9.60 33.38
C VAL A 175 10.69 -9.68 32.09
N VAL A 176 11.65 -8.77 31.90
CA VAL A 176 12.52 -8.76 30.71
C VAL A 176 13.41 -10.00 30.65
N SER A 177 13.98 -10.43 31.78
CA SER A 177 14.81 -11.64 31.85
C SER A 177 14.00 -12.91 31.62
N HIS A 178 12.76 -12.99 32.13
CA HIS A 178 11.87 -14.13 31.94
C HIS A 178 11.37 -14.25 30.49
N LEU A 179 11.00 -13.12 29.88
CA LEU A 179 10.60 -13.09 28.47
C LEU A 179 11.75 -13.50 27.54
N SER A 180 12.96 -13.00 27.80
CA SER A 180 14.15 -13.35 27.00
C SER A 180 14.57 -14.81 27.15
N HIS A 181 14.54 -15.37 28.37
CA HIS A 181 14.82 -16.80 28.61
C HIS A 181 13.85 -17.73 27.88
N ASN A 182 12.57 -17.34 27.81
CA ASN A 182 11.54 -18.09 27.10
C ASN A 182 11.49 -17.81 25.59
N GLY A 183 12.50 -17.13 25.04
CA GLY A 183 12.65 -16.90 23.60
C GLY A 183 11.69 -15.86 23.01
N ILE A 184 11.05 -15.03 23.85
CA ILE A 184 10.20 -13.92 23.42
C ILE A 184 11.07 -12.67 23.26
N GLN A 185 11.07 -12.07 22.07
CA GLN A 185 11.81 -10.84 21.80
C GLN A 185 10.94 -9.61 22.08
N ILE A 186 11.45 -8.66 22.84
CA ILE A 186 10.81 -7.35 23.07
C ILE A 186 11.27 -6.41 21.94
N ASN A 187 10.37 -6.00 21.07
CA ASN A 187 10.67 -5.07 19.96
C ASN A 187 10.58 -3.61 20.39
N LYS A 188 9.66 -3.29 21.30
CA LYS A 188 9.40 -1.93 21.80
C LYS A 188 8.93 -1.98 23.23
N LEU A 189 9.40 -1.03 24.04
CA LEU A 189 9.02 -0.83 25.44
C LEU A 189 8.70 0.65 25.60
N MET A 190 7.53 0.96 26.15
CA MET A 190 7.10 2.32 26.49
C MET A 190 6.69 2.34 27.96
N MET A 191 7.08 3.39 28.68
CA MET A 191 6.80 3.55 30.10
C MET A 191 6.02 4.84 30.29
N GLU A 192 4.89 4.74 30.98
CA GLU A 192 4.04 5.86 31.39
C GLU A 192 3.94 5.81 32.91
N THR A 193 4.20 6.94 33.58
CA THR A 193 3.97 7.04 35.03
C THR A 193 2.56 7.56 35.23
N GLU A 194 1.79 6.91 36.09
CA GLU A 194 0.48 7.38 36.48
C GLU A 194 0.66 8.23 37.76
N ASP A 195 0.53 9.55 37.61
CA ASP A 195 0.63 10.50 38.73
C ASP A 195 -0.68 10.50 39.52
N SER A 196 -0.92 9.43 40.27
CA SER A 196 -1.97 9.39 41.28
C SER A 196 -1.50 10.13 42.54
N SER A 197 -2.30 11.08 43.03
CA SER A 197 -2.03 12.00 44.14
C SER A 197 -1.90 11.34 45.54
N GLY A 198 -1.57 10.05 45.60
CA GLY A 198 -1.37 9.26 46.82
C GLY A 198 -0.11 8.41 46.72
N SER A 199 0.49 8.12 47.88
CA SER A 199 1.89 7.71 48.11
C SER A 199 2.40 6.39 47.50
N GLU A 200 1.73 5.82 46.50
CA GLU A 200 2.21 4.65 45.74
C GLU A 200 2.04 4.87 44.24
N GLY A 201 3.04 5.50 43.60
CA GLY A 201 3.03 5.68 42.15
C GLY A 201 3.05 4.35 41.40
N ILE A 202 2.17 4.21 40.42
CA ILE A 202 2.11 3.04 39.53
C ILE A 202 2.85 3.38 38.23
N LEU A 203 3.67 2.45 37.74
CA LEU A 203 4.32 2.54 36.44
C LEU A 203 3.62 1.59 35.47
N ILE A 204 3.09 2.14 34.39
CA ILE A 204 2.47 1.38 33.29
C ILE A 204 3.53 1.14 32.22
N ILE A 205 3.78 -0.12 31.89
CA ILE A 205 4.77 -0.51 30.90
C ILE A 205 4.07 -1.26 29.77
N ARG A 206 4.16 -0.71 28.56
CA ARG A 206 3.63 -1.30 27.33
C ARG A 206 4.75 -1.97 26.55
N LEU A 207 4.61 -3.27 26.31
CA LEU A 207 5.60 -4.13 25.66
C LEU A 207 5.05 -4.67 24.35
N HIS A 208 5.84 -4.56 23.28
CA HIS A 208 5.54 -5.18 21.99
C HIS A 208 6.39 -6.45 21.86
N LEU A 209 5.75 -7.61 21.98
CA LEU A 209 6.40 -8.92 22.03
C LEU A 209 6.34 -9.59 20.67
N LYS A 210 7.46 -10.11 20.19
CA LYS A 210 7.54 -10.90 18.94
C LYS A 210 7.71 -12.37 19.28
N LEU A 211 6.74 -13.18 18.91
CA LEU A 211 6.75 -14.63 19.18
C LEU A 211 7.44 -15.38 18.03
N LYS A 212 8.41 -16.24 18.38
CA LYS A 212 9.18 -17.05 17.41
C LYS A 212 8.61 -18.45 17.15
N LYS A 213 7.34 -18.71 17.51
CA LYS A 213 6.60 -20.01 17.53
C LYS A 213 6.44 -20.63 18.94
N THR A 214 6.07 -19.85 19.95
CA THR A 214 5.85 -20.40 21.30
C THR A 214 4.37 -20.75 21.49
N ASN A 215 4.04 -22.06 21.58
CA ASN A 215 2.70 -22.54 21.95
C ASN A 215 2.40 -22.39 23.46
N ARG A 216 3.35 -21.80 24.21
CA ARG A 216 3.34 -21.62 25.67
C ARG A 216 3.16 -20.17 26.10
N TYR A 217 2.71 -19.28 25.20
CA TYR A 217 2.55 -17.86 25.52
C TYR A 217 1.67 -17.63 26.76
N GLU A 218 0.51 -18.30 26.82
CA GLU A 218 -0.40 -18.16 27.97
C GLU A 218 0.23 -18.64 29.28
N GLN A 219 1.01 -19.72 29.25
CA GLN A 219 1.75 -20.19 30.42
C GLN A 219 2.80 -19.17 30.88
N ILE A 220 3.57 -18.60 29.94
CA ILE A 220 4.59 -17.60 30.24
C ILE A 220 3.94 -16.34 30.83
N ILE A 221 2.80 -15.90 30.29
CA ILE A 221 2.06 -14.76 30.83
C ILE A 221 1.50 -15.06 32.23
N ALA A 222 0.99 -16.26 32.48
CA ALA A 222 0.54 -16.67 33.80
C ALA A 222 1.69 -16.68 34.83
N GLU A 223 2.89 -17.14 34.45
CA GLU A 223 4.08 -17.09 35.29
C GLU A 223 4.52 -15.66 35.61
N LEU A 224 4.40 -14.73 34.64
CA LEU A 224 4.70 -13.32 34.88
C LEU A 224 3.79 -12.71 35.96
N SER A 225 2.53 -13.13 36.03
CA SER A 225 1.56 -12.64 37.03
C SER A 225 1.96 -12.90 38.49
N LEU A 226 2.88 -13.86 38.71
CA LEU A 226 3.36 -14.27 40.03
C LEU A 226 4.62 -13.50 40.48
N ILE A 227 5.16 -12.61 39.65
CA ILE A 227 6.37 -11.85 39.98
C ILE A 227 6.06 -10.77 41.03
N ASP A 228 6.87 -10.74 42.09
CA ASP A 228 6.76 -9.72 43.14
C ASP A 228 6.82 -8.29 42.59
N GLY A 229 5.84 -7.48 42.97
CA GLY A 229 5.69 -6.09 42.51
C GLY A 229 4.82 -5.91 41.25
N MET A 230 4.27 -6.98 40.69
CA MET A 230 3.25 -6.91 39.64
C MET A 230 1.87 -6.61 40.23
N ARG A 231 1.23 -5.52 39.79
CA ARG A 231 -0.13 -5.12 40.24
C ARG A 231 -1.22 -5.44 39.22
N GLY A 232 -0.86 -5.63 37.97
CA GLY A 232 -1.81 -5.97 36.91
C GLY A 232 -1.11 -6.33 35.62
N LEU A 233 -1.77 -7.21 34.87
CA LEU A 233 -1.30 -7.67 33.57
C LEU A 233 -2.50 -7.73 32.62
N GLU A 234 -2.39 -7.03 31.50
CA GLU A 234 -3.41 -7.00 30.46
C GLU A 234 -2.76 -7.39 29.12
N THR A 235 -3.37 -8.35 28.43
CA THR A 235 -3.00 -8.71 27.06
C THR A 235 -4.07 -8.17 26.12
N GLU A 236 -3.71 -7.23 25.25
CA GLU A 236 -4.58 -6.90 24.13
C GLU A 236 -4.51 -8.06 23.13
N GLY A 237 -5.57 -8.87 23.11
CA GLY A 237 -5.77 -9.81 22.02
C GLY A 237 -6.12 -9.04 20.76
N GLU A 238 -5.39 -9.28 19.66
CA GLU A 238 -5.93 -8.98 18.34
C GLU A 238 -7.28 -9.71 18.24
N ALA A 239 -8.37 -8.94 18.23
CA ALA A 239 -9.62 -9.41 17.67
C ALA A 239 -9.31 -9.89 16.23
N ILE A 240 -9.74 -11.12 15.95
CA ILE A 240 -9.57 -11.83 14.68
C ILE A 240 -10.15 -10.99 13.53
#